data_AF-A0A9N8LAE3-F1
#
_entry.id   AF-A0A9N8LAE3-F1
#
_cell.length_a   1.000
_cell.length_b   1.000
_cell.length_c   1.000
_cell.angle_alpha   90.00
_cell.angle_beta   90.00
_cell.angle_gamma   90.00
#
_symmetry.space_group_name_H-M   'P 1'
#
loop_
_entity.id
_entity.type
_entity.pdbx_description
1 polymer ?
#
loop_
_entity_poly.entity_id
_entity_poly.type
_entity_poly.pdbx_seq_one_letter_code
_entity_poly.pdbx_strand_id
1 'polypeptide(L)'
;MPDQRKKLALFLDGTWLSRTEAVIKGSRFLLGIEHHSNIALMAQALKHHDQYGVPQVVYYQSGVGTTVGLVTNLIAGATGNGLRNNLIDAYMFLVDNYAEGDDIYLFGFSRGAYTARA
;
A
#
# COMPACT_ATOMS: atom_id res chain seq x y z
N MET A 1 -3.92 19.89 -23.04
CA MET A 1 -2.82 19.01 -23.47
C MET A 1 -3.45 17.69 -23.87
N PRO A 2 -3.07 17.03 -24.97
CA PRO A 2 -3.59 15.69 -25.23
C PRO A 2 -3.25 14.84 -24.01
N ASP A 3 -4.26 14.15 -23.49
CA ASP A 3 -4.19 13.40 -22.22
C ASP A 3 -3.08 12.36 -22.35
N GLN A 4 -1.89 12.69 -21.83
CA GLN A 4 -0.71 11.87 -22.04
C GLN A 4 -0.91 10.63 -21.18
N ARG A 5 -1.04 9.47 -21.83
CA ARG A 5 -1.14 8.16 -21.19
C ARG A 5 -0.18 8.08 -20.01
N LYS A 6 -0.69 7.63 -18.86
CA LYS A 6 0.06 7.44 -17.62
C LYS A 6 -0.13 6.02 -17.10
N LYS A 7 0.79 5.61 -16.22
CA LYS A 7 0.76 4.32 -15.55
C LYS A 7 0.44 4.53 -14.09
N LEU A 8 -0.70 4.03 -13.63
CA LEU A 8 -1.09 4.07 -12.24
C LEU A 8 -0.62 2.78 -11.57
N ALA A 9 0.32 2.86 -10.62
CA ALA A 9 0.86 1.72 -9.91
C ALA A 9 0.43 1.76 -8.44
N LEU A 10 -0.42 0.81 -8.03
CA LEU A 10 -0.91 0.69 -6.67
C LEU A 10 -0.17 -0.44 -5.95
N PHE A 11 0.39 -0.13 -4.79
CA PHE A 11 1.14 -1.03 -3.93
C PHE A 11 0.41 -1.18 -2.60
N LEU A 12 -0.33 -2.28 -2.47
CA LEU A 12 -1.26 -2.55 -1.38
C LEU A 12 -0.59 -3.53 -0.40
N ASP A 13 -0.06 -3.01 0.71
CA ASP A 13 0.70 -3.83 1.63
C ASP A 13 -0.20 -4.71 2.51
N GLY A 14 0.36 -5.85 2.89
CA GLY A 14 -0.20 -6.71 3.91
C GLY A 14 -0.19 -6.01 5.26
N THR A 15 -1.03 -6.51 6.14
CA THR A 15 -0.95 -6.13 7.55
C THR A 15 0.15 -6.95 8.23
N TRP A 16 0.69 -6.40 9.32
CA TRP A 16 1.80 -6.90 10.15
C TRP A 16 3.19 -6.34 9.87
N LEU A 17 3.33 -5.38 8.95
CA LEU A 17 4.55 -4.57 8.83
C LEU A 17 4.50 -3.23 9.56
N SER A 18 3.64 -3.13 10.57
CA SER A 18 3.60 -1.96 11.45
C SER A 18 3.28 -2.37 12.89
N ARG A 19 4.35 -2.44 13.69
CA ARG A 19 4.36 -2.10 15.13
C ARG A 19 3.53 -2.93 16.13
N THR A 20 3.24 -4.21 15.89
CA THR A 20 3.14 -5.16 17.03
C THR A 20 4.50 -5.30 17.74
N GLU A 21 5.54 -4.80 17.08
CA GLU A 21 6.86 -4.63 17.61
C GLU A 21 7.05 -3.36 18.46
N ALA A 22 6.21 -2.97 19.41
CA ALA A 22 6.67 -1.95 20.37
C ALA A 22 7.70 -2.56 21.34
N VAL A 23 7.40 -3.75 21.87
CA VAL A 23 8.34 -4.55 22.67
C VAL A 23 9.46 -5.11 21.78
N ILE A 24 9.09 -5.59 20.58
CA ILE A 24 10.01 -6.25 19.65
C ILE A 24 10.82 -5.24 18.79
N LYS A 25 10.37 -4.00 18.51
CA LYS A 25 11.21 -2.93 17.90
C LYS A 25 12.08 -2.32 18.96
N GLY A 26 11.65 -2.25 20.22
CA GLY A 26 12.57 -1.96 21.32
C GLY A 26 13.80 -2.86 21.22
N SER A 27 13.59 -4.18 21.06
CA SER A 27 14.68 -5.15 20.87
C SER A 27 15.35 -5.10 19.48
N ARG A 28 14.61 -4.88 18.38
CA ARG A 28 15.09 -5.01 16.99
C ARG A 28 15.65 -3.72 16.39
N PHE A 29 15.22 -2.57 16.86
CA PHE A 29 15.90 -1.28 16.62
C PHE A 29 17.27 -1.29 17.29
N LEU A 30 17.35 -1.83 18.53
CA LEU A 30 18.61 -2.12 19.22
C LEU A 30 19.49 -3.15 18.48
N LEU A 31 18.93 -3.98 17.58
CA LEU A 31 19.64 -4.94 16.73
C LEU A 31 19.83 -4.48 15.26
N GLY A 32 19.40 -3.27 14.90
CA GLY A 32 19.61 -2.70 13.56
C GLY A 32 18.83 -3.34 12.40
N ILE A 33 17.71 -4.03 12.68
CA ILE A 33 16.99 -4.80 11.65
C ILE A 33 15.72 -4.05 11.21
N GLU A 34 15.80 -3.26 10.14
CA GLU A 34 14.61 -2.72 9.44
C GLU A 34 14.19 -3.64 8.29
N HIS A 35 13.04 -4.31 8.41
CA HIS A 35 12.47 -5.06 7.30
C HIS A 35 11.30 -4.29 6.68
N HIS A 36 11.47 -3.85 5.43
CA HIS A 36 10.40 -3.35 4.58
C HIS A 36 9.73 -4.52 3.84
N SER A 37 8.41 -4.46 3.57
CA SER A 37 7.78 -5.44 2.66
C SER A 37 8.39 -5.35 1.27
N ASN A 38 8.31 -6.43 0.51
CA ASN A 38 8.54 -6.36 -0.93
C ASN A 38 7.63 -5.33 -1.61
N ILE A 39 6.39 -5.15 -1.13
CA ILE A 39 5.47 -4.13 -1.63
C ILE A 39 6.03 -2.71 -1.39
N ALA A 40 6.51 -2.41 -0.18
CA ALA A 40 7.13 -1.12 0.13
C ALA A 40 8.44 -0.92 -0.64
N LEU A 41 9.28 -1.95 -0.75
CA LEU A 41 10.52 -1.90 -1.52
C LEU A 41 10.24 -1.64 -3.01
N MET A 42 9.23 -2.29 -3.60
CA MET A 42 8.83 -2.07 -4.98
C MET A 42 8.29 -0.65 -5.20
N ALA A 43 7.45 -0.15 -4.29
CA ALA A 43 6.93 1.21 -4.35
C ALA A 43 8.06 2.26 -4.29
N GLN A 44 9.05 2.05 -3.42
CA GLN A 44 10.22 2.94 -3.30
C GLN A 44 11.17 2.84 -4.50
N ALA A 45 11.31 1.66 -5.10
CA ALA A 45 12.19 1.44 -6.23
C ALA A 45 11.62 1.95 -7.56
N LEU A 46 10.32 2.26 -7.63
CA LEU A 46 9.68 2.70 -8.86
C LEU A 46 10.10 4.13 -9.23
N LYS A 47 10.57 4.29 -10.48
CA LYS A 47 10.89 5.61 -11.05
C LYS A 47 9.62 6.38 -11.41
N HIS A 48 9.70 7.71 -11.43
CA HIS A 48 8.57 8.56 -11.82
C HIS A 48 8.18 8.48 -13.31
N HIS A 49 9.08 8.00 -14.17
CA HIS A 49 8.84 7.80 -15.59
C HIS A 49 9.41 6.45 -16.03
N ASP A 50 8.76 5.82 -17.01
CA ASP A 50 9.28 4.61 -17.63
C ASP A 50 10.42 4.89 -18.63
N GLN A 51 10.93 3.85 -19.29
CA GLN A 51 12.00 3.96 -20.28
C GLN A 51 11.64 4.78 -21.53
N TYR A 52 10.35 5.05 -21.77
CA TYR A 52 9.82 5.83 -22.88
C TYR A 52 9.38 7.24 -22.44
N GLY A 53 9.60 7.62 -21.18
CA GLY A 53 9.17 8.91 -20.64
C GLY A 53 7.68 8.97 -20.26
N VAL A 54 6.99 7.84 -20.18
CA VAL A 54 5.59 7.76 -19.74
C VAL A 54 5.52 7.98 -18.23
N PRO A 55 4.72 8.94 -17.72
CA PRO A 55 4.58 9.17 -16.29
C PRO A 55 4.06 7.94 -15.54
N GLN A 56 4.63 7.68 -14.36
CA GLN A 56 4.22 6.60 -13.45
C GLN A 56 3.77 7.21 -12.12
N VAL A 57 2.47 7.16 -11.86
CA VAL A 57 1.85 7.69 -10.63
C VAL A 57 1.73 6.55 -9.63
N VAL A 58 2.31 6.74 -8.45
CA VAL A 58 2.42 5.71 -7.41
C VAL A 58 1.44 5.97 -6.29
N TYR A 59 0.69 4.95 -5.93
CA TYR A 59 -0.09 4.91 -4.69
C TYR A 59 0.41 3.77 -3.82
N TYR A 60 0.79 4.08 -2.59
CA TYR A 60 1.17 3.08 -1.59
C TYR A 60 0.18 3.13 -0.43
N GLN A 61 -0.40 1.98 -0.11
CA GLN A 61 -1.30 1.82 1.02
C GLN A 61 -0.65 0.92 2.07
N SER A 62 -0.45 1.46 3.26
CA SER A 62 0.00 0.67 4.40
C SER A 62 -1.07 -0.32 4.85
N GLY A 63 -0.66 -1.50 5.33
CA GLY A 63 -1.59 -2.46 5.93
C GLY A 63 -2.34 -1.91 7.15
N VAL A 64 -3.53 -2.48 7.41
CA VAL A 64 -4.41 -2.16 8.55
C VAL A 64 -3.66 -2.30 9.89
N GLY A 65 -3.67 -1.27 10.75
CA GLY A 65 -3.09 -1.31 12.10
C GLY A 65 -2.04 -0.24 12.44
N THR A 66 -1.89 0.80 11.63
CA THR A 66 -0.87 1.87 11.77
C THR A 66 -1.23 3.01 12.73
N THR A 67 -2.37 2.96 13.43
CA THR A 67 -2.85 4.06 14.30
C THR A 67 -2.83 3.68 15.79
N VAL A 68 -2.38 4.61 16.64
CA VAL A 68 -2.18 4.49 18.09
C VAL A 68 -3.48 4.06 18.80
N GLY A 69 -3.53 2.82 19.31
CA GLY A 69 -4.69 2.28 20.05
C GLY A 69 -4.85 0.75 19.93
N LEU A 70 -3.82 0.00 20.37
CA LEU A 70 -3.59 -1.38 19.92
C LEU A 70 -4.54 -2.46 20.46
N VAL A 71 -5.17 -2.32 21.62
CA VAL A 71 -5.92 -3.47 22.19
C VAL A 71 -7.36 -3.55 21.66
N THR A 72 -8.02 -2.40 21.47
CA THR A 72 -9.41 -2.34 20.97
C THR A 72 -9.51 -2.60 19.47
N ASN A 73 -8.49 -2.20 18.70
CA ASN A 73 -8.44 -2.39 17.24
C ASN A 73 -7.94 -3.76 16.79
N LEU A 74 -7.33 -4.57 17.66
CA LEU A 74 -6.91 -5.94 17.32
C LEU A 74 -8.12 -6.87 17.14
N ILE A 75 -9.15 -6.70 17.96
CA ILE A 75 -10.42 -7.43 17.85
C ILE A 75 -11.32 -6.80 16.77
N ALA A 76 -11.30 -5.47 16.64
CA ALA A 76 -12.05 -4.75 15.60
C ALA A 76 -11.43 -4.84 14.17
N GLY A 77 -10.14 -5.14 14.07
CA GLY A 77 -9.40 -5.31 12.80
C GLY A 77 -9.55 -6.69 12.17
N ALA A 78 -9.96 -7.68 12.96
CA ALA A 78 -10.42 -8.98 12.47
C ALA A 78 -11.86 -8.92 11.90
N THR A 79 -12.59 -7.81 12.10
CA THR A 79 -14.02 -7.64 11.78
C THR A 79 -14.28 -6.90 10.45
N GLY A 80 -13.33 -6.89 9.52
CA GLY A 80 -13.56 -6.52 8.10
C GLY A 80 -13.61 -5.02 7.77
N ASN A 81 -13.92 -4.14 8.72
CA ASN A 81 -14.06 -2.70 8.45
C ASN A 81 -12.76 -2.03 7.97
N GLY A 82 -11.61 -2.37 8.56
CA GLY A 82 -10.32 -1.81 8.11
C GLY A 82 -9.93 -2.24 6.68
N LEU A 83 -10.33 -3.45 6.28
CA LEU A 83 -10.08 -3.95 4.93
C LEU A 83 -10.98 -3.26 3.90
N ARG A 84 -12.25 -3.03 4.27
CA ARG A 84 -13.19 -2.26 3.45
C ARG A 84 -12.71 -0.83 3.22
N ASN A 85 -12.23 -0.15 4.26
CA ASN A 85 -11.72 1.22 4.11
C ASN A 85 -10.51 1.26 3.17
N ASN A 86 -9.57 0.33 3.33
CA ASN A 86 -8.44 0.18 2.43
C ASN A 86 -8.88 -0.02 0.96
N LEU A 87 -9.89 -0.84 0.72
CA LEU A 87 -10.46 -1.01 -0.62
C LEU A 87 -11.03 0.29 -1.19
N ILE A 88 -11.83 1.00 -0.39
CA ILE A 88 -12.42 2.28 -0.79
C ILE A 88 -11.32 3.30 -1.12
N ASP A 89 -10.31 3.44 -0.28
CA ASP A 89 -9.22 4.40 -0.50
C ASP A 89 -8.43 4.10 -1.78
N ALA A 90 -8.12 2.81 -2.03
CA ALA A 90 -7.44 2.40 -3.26
C ALA A 90 -8.30 2.64 -4.51
N TYR A 91 -9.61 2.41 -4.40
CA TYR A 91 -10.56 2.69 -5.47
C TYR A 91 -10.71 4.19 -5.72
N MET A 92 -10.78 5.02 -4.68
CA MET A 92 -10.85 6.48 -4.81
C MET A 92 -9.61 7.04 -5.51
N PHE A 93 -8.42 6.51 -5.21
CA PHE A 93 -7.22 6.88 -5.96
C PHE A 93 -7.37 6.62 -7.47
N LEU A 94 -7.94 5.49 -7.88
CA LEU A 94 -8.20 5.21 -9.29
C LEU A 94 -9.23 6.18 -9.87
N VAL A 95 -10.34 6.43 -9.18
CA VAL A 95 -11.38 7.37 -9.62
C VAL A 95 -10.81 8.77 -9.85
N ASP A 96 -9.94 9.24 -8.96
CA ASP A 96 -9.39 10.60 -9.03
C ASP A 96 -8.28 10.77 -10.07
N ASN A 97 -7.62 9.69 -10.50
CA ASN A 97 -6.41 9.76 -11.33
C ASN A 97 -6.53 9.09 -12.70
N TYR A 98 -7.46 8.15 -12.89
CA TYR A 98 -7.58 7.41 -14.14
C TYR A 98 -8.23 8.24 -15.24
N ALA A 99 -7.61 8.22 -16.41
CA ALA A 99 -8.20 8.65 -17.66
C ALA A 99 -8.17 7.52 -18.70
N GLU A 100 -9.01 7.64 -19.73
CA GLU A 100 -9.08 6.64 -20.80
C GLU A 100 -7.70 6.47 -21.48
N GLY A 101 -7.24 5.21 -21.58
CA GLY A 101 -5.95 4.87 -22.16
C GLY A 101 -4.81 4.69 -21.15
N ASP A 102 -5.04 5.00 -19.87
CA ASP A 102 -4.07 4.74 -18.80
C ASP A 102 -3.94 3.25 -18.48
N ASP A 103 -2.75 2.85 -18.03
CA ASP A 103 -2.50 1.48 -17.55
C ASP A 103 -2.61 1.43 -16.03
N ILE A 104 -3.25 0.39 -15.50
CA ILE A 104 -3.33 0.14 -14.06
C ILE A 104 -2.48 -1.10 -13.72
N TYR A 105 -1.59 -0.95 -12.75
CA TYR A 105 -0.77 -2.02 -12.19
C TYR A 105 -1.09 -2.17 -10.70
N LEU A 106 -1.51 -3.37 -10.29
CA LEU A 106 -1.87 -3.67 -8.91
C LEU A 106 -0.87 -4.67 -8.33
N PHE A 107 -0.25 -4.31 -7.21
CA PHE A 107 0.63 -5.18 -6.45
C PHE A 107 0.06 -5.31 -5.04
N GLY A 108 -0.16 -6.53 -4.57
CA GLY A 108 -0.73 -6.76 -3.25
C GLY A 108 -0.06 -7.92 -2.54
N PHE A 109 0.10 -7.81 -1.22
CA PHE A 109 0.58 -8.90 -0.36
C PHE A 109 -0.39 -9.18 0.79
N SER A 110 -0.61 -10.46 1.13
CA SER A 110 -1.50 -10.89 2.23
C SER A 110 -2.89 -10.21 2.15
N ARG A 111 -3.31 -9.44 3.16
CA ARG A 111 -4.56 -8.65 3.10
C ARG A 111 -4.58 -7.60 1.98
N GLY A 112 -3.45 -7.01 1.62
CA GLY A 112 -3.36 -6.14 0.45
C GLY A 112 -3.54 -6.88 -0.88
N ALA A 113 -3.21 -8.18 -0.94
CA ALA A 113 -3.53 -9.01 -2.10
C ALA A 113 -5.04 -9.30 -2.21
N TYR A 114 -5.75 -9.37 -1.09
CA TYR A 114 -7.21 -9.40 -1.11
C TYR A 114 -7.76 -8.07 -1.65
N THR A 115 -7.29 -6.92 -1.15
CA THR A 115 -7.72 -5.60 -1.65
C THR A 115 -7.44 -5.44 -3.15
N ALA A 116 -6.31 -5.93 -3.65
CA ALA A 116 -5.97 -5.88 -5.08
C ALA A 116 -6.92 -6.72 -5.97
N ARG A 117 -7.60 -7.71 -5.39
CA ARG A 117 -8.44 -8.68 -6.11
C ARG A 117 -9.95 -8.43 -5.98
N ALA A 118 -10.37 -7.69 -4.96
CA ALA A 118 -11.76 -7.46 -4.60
C ALA A 118 -12.37 -6.34 -5.46
#